data_AF-F0P2G5-F1
#
_entry.id   AF-F0P2G5-F1
#
_cell.length_a   1.000
_cell.length_b   1.000
_cell.length_c   1.000
_cell.angle_alpha   90.00
_cell.angle_beta   90.00
_cell.angle_gamma   90.00
#
_symmetry.space_group_name_H-M   'P 1'
#
loop_
_entity.id
_entity.type
_entity.pdbx_description
1 polymer ?
#
loop_
_entity_poly.entity_id
_entity_poly.type
_entity_poly.pdbx_seq_one_letter_code
_entity_poly.pdbx_strand_id
1 'polypeptide(L)'
;MIILEILATIIAMTFKSIIGVPLLLILIFFLPYYFIISSSFMKKIAAKSGARNKKERKKFLDKFWSVGGIVYFLLIISISIVFRTGGRVEQSIANQFGTEAKALMYEKSNSGIILNYRPAYRCHFVFPLPDGTYAKASMLDIDMNRLITSGERVTIKYLPYSMKIYPVISIVR
;
A
#
# COMPACT_ATOMS: atom_id res chain seq x y z
N MET A 1 -0.93 -0.40 -22.05
CA MET A 1 -0.02 0.38 -21.19
C MET A 1 -0.80 1.10 -20.09
N ILE A 2 -1.75 1.97 -20.43
CA ILE A 2 -2.57 2.76 -19.48
C ILE A 2 -3.26 1.91 -18.39
N ILE A 3 -3.90 0.78 -18.75
CA ILE A 3 -4.60 -0.08 -17.77
C ILE A 3 -3.64 -0.65 -16.71
N LEU A 4 -2.41 -1.00 -17.11
CA LEU A 4 -1.39 -1.51 -16.19
C LEU A 4 -0.88 -0.42 -15.25
N GLU A 5 -0.71 0.81 -15.73
CA GLU A 5 -0.29 1.96 -14.92
C GLU A 5 -1.35 2.33 -13.87
N ILE A 6 -2.64 2.24 -14.24
CA ILE A 6 -3.76 2.45 -13.31
C ILE A 6 -3.77 1.36 -12.24
N LEU A 7 -3.63 0.08 -12.63
CA LEU A 7 -3.61 -1.04 -11.70
C LEU A 7 -2.42 -0.95 -10.73
N ALA A 8 -1.23 -0.62 -11.25
CA ALA A 8 -0.01 -0.38 -10.49
C ALA A 8 -0.18 0.75 -9.47
N THR A 9 -0.86 1.83 -9.86
CA THR A 9 -1.18 2.94 -8.97
C THR A 9 -2.11 2.54 -7.83
N ILE A 10 -3.17 1.79 -8.13
CA ILE A 10 -4.12 1.30 -7.12
C ILE A 10 -3.41 0.39 -6.11
N ILE A 11 -2.55 -0.51 -6.60
CA ILE A 11 -1.75 -1.39 -5.76
C ILE A 11 -0.83 -0.54 -4.86
N ALA A 12 -0.07 0.40 -5.42
CA ALA A 12 0.81 1.29 -4.64
C ALA A 12 0.05 2.08 -3.56
N MET A 13 -1.12 2.63 -3.88
CA MET A 13 -1.99 3.32 -2.92
C MET A 13 -2.45 2.40 -1.78
N THR A 14 -2.70 1.12 -2.08
CA THR A 14 -3.13 0.13 -1.09
C THR A 14 -2.01 -0.23 -0.12
N PHE A 15 -0.79 -0.39 -0.62
CA PHE A 15 0.39 -0.66 0.23
C PHE A 15 0.73 0.52 1.16
N LYS A 16 0.48 1.75 0.73
CA LYS A 16 0.76 2.93 1.53
C LYS A 16 -0.32 3.31 2.52
N SER A 17 -1.58 2.96 2.25
CA SER A 17 -2.68 3.25 3.15
C SER A 17 -2.63 2.33 4.38
N ILE A 18 -1.73 2.67 5.30
CA ILE A 18 -1.58 2.14 6.66
C ILE A 18 -2.92 2.09 7.39
N ILE A 19 -3.85 2.98 7.04
CA ILE A 19 -5.20 3.08 7.60
C ILE A 19 -6.23 2.37 6.72
N GLY A 20 -6.10 2.45 5.38
CA GLY A 20 -7.06 1.87 4.44
C GLY A 20 -7.14 0.35 4.55
N VAL A 21 -6.01 -0.35 4.68
CA VAL A 21 -6.03 -1.81 4.84
C VAL A 21 -6.71 -2.20 6.16
N PRO A 22 -6.34 -1.66 7.34
CA PRO A 22 -7.10 -1.92 8.58
C PRO A 22 -8.56 -1.49 8.56
N LEU A 23 -8.90 -0.35 7.92
CA LEU A 23 -10.29 0.15 7.87
C LEU A 23 -11.17 -0.74 7.00
N LEU A 24 -10.67 -1.19 5.85
CA LEU A 24 -11.33 -2.13 4.94
C LEU A 24 -11.48 -3.50 5.62
N LEU A 25 -10.51 -3.89 6.46
CA LEU A 25 -10.58 -5.10 7.29
C LEU A 25 -11.57 -4.99 8.43
N ILE A 26 -11.69 -3.84 9.09
CA ILE A 26 -12.73 -3.59 10.09
C ILE A 26 -14.12 -3.62 9.42
N LEU A 27 -14.24 -3.08 8.21
CA LEU A 27 -15.49 -3.12 7.44
C LEU A 27 -15.86 -4.53 6.94
N ILE A 28 -14.90 -5.32 6.48
CA ILE A 28 -15.14 -6.69 5.95
C ILE A 28 -15.27 -7.74 7.05
N PHE A 29 -14.60 -7.57 8.20
CA PHE A 29 -14.62 -8.56 9.27
C PHE A 29 -15.40 -8.10 10.48
N PHE A 30 -15.17 -6.88 10.99
CA PHE A 30 -15.81 -6.41 12.22
C PHE A 30 -17.29 -6.08 12.04
N LEU A 31 -17.65 -5.45 10.91
CA LEU A 31 -19.03 -5.09 10.59
C LEU A 31 -19.94 -6.31 10.41
N PRO A 32 -19.57 -7.33 9.62
CA PRO A 32 -20.31 -8.58 9.59
C PRO A 32 -20.17 -9.32 10.91
N TYR A 33 -19.05 -9.32 11.64
CA TYR A 33 -18.98 -9.98 12.96
C TYR A 33 -20.01 -9.39 13.96
N TYR A 34 -20.20 -8.07 13.99
CA TYR A 34 -21.28 -7.43 14.78
C TYR A 34 -22.69 -7.73 14.22
N PHE A 35 -22.87 -7.76 12.90
CA PHE A 35 -24.15 -8.15 12.27
C PHE A 35 -24.48 -9.66 12.43
N ILE A 36 -23.46 -10.51 12.54
CA ILE A 36 -23.50 -11.98 12.64
C ILE A 36 -23.72 -12.41 14.10
N ILE A 37 -23.33 -11.61 15.10
CA ILE A 37 -23.63 -11.85 16.54
C ILE A 37 -25.14 -11.78 16.85
N SER A 38 -25.95 -11.22 15.95
CA SER A 38 -27.40 -11.44 15.98
C SER A 38 -27.69 -12.93 15.88
N SER A 39 -28.04 -13.55 17.02
CA SER A 39 -28.28 -15.00 17.13
C SER A 39 -29.31 -15.53 16.12
N SER A 40 -30.15 -14.65 15.57
CA SER A 40 -31.16 -14.96 14.57
C SER A 40 -30.58 -15.08 13.14
N PHE A 41 -29.54 -14.31 12.79
CA PHE A 41 -28.92 -14.35 11.46
C PHE A 41 -28.01 -15.58 11.29
N MET A 42 -27.19 -15.90 12.28
CA MET A 42 -26.41 -17.14 12.33
C MET A 42 -27.28 -18.39 12.29
N LYS A 43 -28.42 -18.40 13.00
CA LYS A 43 -29.40 -19.50 12.92
C LYS A 43 -30.01 -19.62 11.51
N LYS A 44 -30.28 -18.50 10.83
CA LYS A 44 -30.79 -18.49 9.45
C LYS A 44 -29.75 -19.03 8.46
N ILE A 45 -28.49 -18.60 8.55
CA ILE A 45 -27.40 -19.10 7.69
C ILE A 45 -27.17 -20.60 7.92
N ALA A 46 -27.08 -21.04 9.18
CA ALA A 46 -26.89 -22.44 9.52
C ALA A 46 -28.09 -23.31 9.08
N ALA A 47 -29.31 -22.80 9.17
CA ALA A 47 -30.49 -23.48 8.64
C ALA A 47 -30.48 -23.55 7.09
N LYS A 48 -30.03 -22.49 6.41
CA LYS A 48 -29.88 -22.44 4.94
C LYS A 48 -28.78 -23.36 4.42
N SER A 49 -27.72 -23.58 5.19
CA SER A 49 -26.63 -24.51 4.87
C SER A 49 -26.92 -25.98 5.26
N GLY A 50 -28.16 -26.27 5.67
CA GLY A 50 -28.62 -27.64 5.94
C GLY A 50 -28.40 -28.13 7.38
N ALA A 51 -27.80 -27.33 8.26
CA ALA A 51 -27.60 -27.70 9.67
C ALA A 51 -28.89 -27.50 10.49
N ARG A 52 -29.76 -28.52 10.48
CA ARG A 52 -31.06 -28.50 11.15
C ARG A 52 -30.95 -28.88 12.63
N ASN A 53 -29.98 -29.71 13.00
CA ASN A 53 -29.80 -30.18 14.38
C ASN A 53 -28.79 -29.34 15.19
N LYS A 54 -28.97 -29.29 16.52
CA LYS A 54 -28.13 -28.49 17.44
C LYS A 54 -26.63 -28.86 17.36
N LYS A 55 -26.31 -30.15 17.16
CA LYS A 55 -24.94 -30.65 16.94
C LYS A 55 -24.34 -30.18 15.62
N GLU A 56 -25.12 -30.16 14.53
CA GLU A 56 -24.67 -29.73 13.21
C GLU A 56 -24.43 -28.23 13.15
N ARG A 57 -25.31 -27.45 13.80
CA ARG A 57 -25.14 -25.99 13.91
C ARG A 57 -23.87 -25.64 14.68
N LYS A 58 -23.56 -26.38 15.75
CA LYS A 58 -22.31 -26.19 16.50
C LYS A 58 -21.09 -26.49 15.62
N LYS A 59 -21.09 -27.62 14.88
CA LYS A 59 -20.02 -27.96 13.93
C LYS A 59 -19.83 -26.93 12.80
N PHE A 60 -20.94 -26.37 12.28
CA PHE A 60 -20.87 -25.32 11.26
C PHE A 60 -20.24 -24.04 11.81
N LEU A 61 -20.64 -23.63 13.02
CA LEU A 61 -20.07 -22.48 13.70
C LEU A 61 -18.58 -22.69 14.00
N ASP A 62 -18.19 -23.85 14.51
CA ASP A 62 -16.78 -24.16 14.79
C ASP A 62 -15.92 -24.09 13.52
N LYS A 63 -16.43 -24.57 12.37
CA LYS A 63 -15.75 -24.43 11.07
C LYS A 63 -15.72 -23.00 10.54
N PHE A 64 -16.80 -22.25 10.69
CA PHE A 64 -16.86 -20.86 10.25
C PHE A 64 -15.85 -20.00 11.03
N TRP A 65 -15.76 -20.23 12.35
CA TRP A 65 -14.81 -19.55 13.22
C TRP A 65 -13.37 -19.99 12.99
N SER A 66 -13.11 -21.27 12.70
CA SER A 66 -11.76 -21.73 12.38
C SER A 66 -11.25 -21.15 11.05
N VAL A 67 -12.10 -21.11 10.02
CA VAL A 67 -11.77 -20.48 8.73
C VAL A 67 -11.57 -18.98 8.90
N GLY A 68 -12.45 -18.30 9.64
CA GLY A 68 -12.29 -16.87 9.96
C GLY A 68 -11.00 -16.58 10.72
N GLY A 69 -10.62 -17.44 11.67
CA GLY A 69 -9.36 -17.33 12.41
C GLY A 69 -8.11 -17.51 11.54
N ILE A 70 -8.13 -18.48 10.61
CA ILE A 70 -7.02 -18.69 9.66
C ILE A 70 -6.87 -17.50 8.71
N VAL A 71 -7.99 -16.97 8.20
CA VAL A 71 -7.98 -15.79 7.33
C VAL A 71 -7.45 -14.57 8.06
N TYR A 72 -7.84 -14.36 9.32
CA TYR A 72 -7.33 -13.29 10.17
C TYR A 72 -5.82 -13.42 10.43
N PHE A 73 -5.32 -14.63 10.69
CA PHE A 73 -3.90 -14.88 10.89
C PHE A 73 -3.05 -14.62 9.64
N LEU A 74 -3.49 -15.13 8.48
CA LEU A 74 -2.83 -14.86 7.18
C LEU A 74 -2.83 -13.36 6.84
N LEU A 75 -3.86 -12.64 7.27
CA LEU A 75 -3.95 -11.19 7.11
C LEU A 75 -2.93 -10.44 7.97
N ILE A 76 -2.75 -10.80 9.24
CA ILE A 76 -1.72 -10.20 10.10
C ILE A 76 -0.33 -10.39 9.48
N ILE A 77 -0.05 -11.58 8.95
CA ILE A 77 1.21 -11.87 8.26
C ILE A 77 1.35 -10.98 7.03
N SER A 78 0.31 -10.89 6.21
CA SER A 78 0.31 -10.06 4.99
C SER A 78 0.51 -8.57 5.29
N ILE A 79 -0.13 -8.05 6.34
CA ILE A 79 0.04 -6.68 6.82
C ILE A 79 1.48 -6.46 7.28
N SER A 80 2.03 -7.37 8.08
CA SER A 80 3.41 -7.29 8.57
C SER A 80 4.42 -7.28 7.43
N ILE A 81 4.16 -8.05 6.37
CA ILE A 81 4.97 -8.04 5.14
C ILE A 81 4.83 -6.69 4.43
N VAL A 82 3.61 -6.19 4.23
CA VAL A 82 3.31 -4.88 3.63
C VAL A 82 4.06 -3.74 4.34
N PHE A 83 4.05 -3.69 5.67
CA PHE A 83 4.80 -2.68 6.43
C PHE A 83 6.31 -2.79 6.27
N ARG A 84 6.84 -4.03 6.14
CA ARG A 84 8.28 -4.26 6.02
C ARG A 84 8.80 -4.03 4.60
N THR A 85 7.95 -4.16 3.57
CA THR A 85 8.33 -4.08 2.16
C THR A 85 7.68 -2.96 1.37
N GLY A 86 6.72 -2.21 1.91
CA GLY A 86 5.85 -1.28 1.17
C GLY A 86 6.62 -0.27 0.31
N GLY A 87 7.60 0.43 0.89
CA GLY A 87 8.44 1.37 0.13
C GLY A 87 9.26 0.71 -0.99
N ARG A 88 9.71 -0.54 -0.80
CA ARG A 88 10.45 -1.31 -1.82
C ARG A 88 9.55 -1.79 -2.94
N VAL A 89 8.32 -2.20 -2.63
CA VAL A 89 7.31 -2.62 -3.61
C VAL A 89 6.88 -1.43 -4.46
N GLU A 90 6.59 -0.28 -3.84
CA GLU A 90 6.27 0.97 -4.54
C GLU A 90 7.38 1.38 -5.52
N GLN A 91 8.65 1.36 -5.06
CA GLN A 91 9.79 1.66 -5.92
C GLN A 91 9.97 0.63 -7.06
N SER A 92 9.77 -0.66 -6.79
CA SER A 92 9.84 -1.71 -7.81
C SER A 92 8.76 -1.55 -8.88
N ILE A 93 7.54 -1.25 -8.46
CA ILE A 93 6.40 -0.98 -9.35
C ILE A 93 6.67 0.28 -10.19
N ALA A 94 7.15 1.37 -9.57
CA ALA A 94 7.52 2.57 -10.31
C ALA A 94 8.66 2.32 -11.32
N ASN A 95 9.63 1.46 -10.99
CA ASN A 95 10.70 1.10 -11.93
C ASN A 95 10.21 0.32 -13.15
N GLN A 96 9.25 -0.58 -12.95
CA GLN A 96 8.76 -1.47 -14.00
C GLN A 96 7.67 -0.82 -14.87
N PHE A 97 6.77 -0.03 -14.26
CA PHE A 97 5.59 0.51 -14.92
C PHE A 97 5.50 2.04 -14.91
N GLY A 98 6.44 2.73 -14.25
CA GLY A 98 6.43 4.19 -14.18
C GLY A 98 6.81 4.85 -15.50
N THR A 99 6.26 6.04 -15.71
CA THR A 99 6.59 6.93 -16.83
C THR A 99 7.86 7.69 -16.51
N GLU A 100 8.73 7.84 -17.51
CA GLU A 100 9.98 8.58 -17.36
C GLU A 100 9.78 10.11 -17.48
N ALA A 101 10.44 10.87 -16.63
CA ALA A 101 10.54 12.33 -16.74
C ALA A 101 11.89 12.84 -16.24
N LYS A 102 12.31 13.99 -16.76
CA LYS A 102 13.47 14.73 -16.23
C LYS A 102 13.01 15.53 -15.01
N ALA A 103 13.60 15.23 -13.86
CA ALA A 103 13.40 15.95 -12.62
C ALA A 103 14.62 16.79 -12.25
N LEU A 104 14.38 17.97 -11.71
CA LEU A 104 15.40 18.83 -11.11
C LEU A 104 15.41 18.61 -9.59
N MET A 105 16.56 18.23 -9.03
CA MET A 105 16.74 18.28 -7.58
C MET A 105 16.97 19.73 -7.17
N TYR A 106 16.17 20.25 -6.23
CA TYR A 106 16.26 21.67 -5.84
C TYR A 106 16.60 21.89 -4.37
N GLU A 107 16.31 20.92 -3.50
CA GLU A 107 16.52 21.09 -2.05
C GLU A 107 16.85 19.77 -1.36
N LYS A 108 17.75 19.84 -0.37
CA LYS A 108 18.08 18.74 0.55
C LYS A 108 17.81 19.21 1.97
N SER A 109 16.83 18.60 2.63
CA SER A 109 16.45 18.92 4.01
C SER A 109 16.84 17.78 4.96
N ASN A 110 17.26 18.11 6.19
CA ASN A 110 17.48 17.10 7.21
C ASN A 110 16.16 16.42 7.56
N SER A 111 16.08 15.09 7.42
CA SER A 111 14.84 14.35 7.71
C SER A 111 14.67 13.99 9.18
N GLY A 112 15.73 14.12 10.00
CA GLY A 112 15.75 13.65 11.39
C GLY A 112 15.77 12.12 11.52
N ILE A 113 15.74 11.37 10.41
CA ILE A 113 15.76 9.90 10.41
C ILE A 113 17.21 9.42 10.46
N ILE A 114 17.50 8.51 11.39
CA ILE A 114 18.79 7.83 11.49
C ILE A 114 18.60 6.38 11.01
N LEU A 115 19.36 5.98 10.00
CA LEU A 115 19.37 4.61 9.47
C LEU A 115 20.80 4.09 9.49
N ASN A 116 21.02 2.91 10.09
CA ASN A 116 22.35 2.31 10.26
C ASN A 116 23.39 3.30 10.84
N TYR A 117 23.00 4.04 11.89
CA TYR A 117 23.84 5.07 12.54
C TYR A 117 24.30 6.22 11.63
N ARG A 118 23.65 6.40 10.47
CA ARG A 118 23.89 7.52 9.56
C ARG A 118 22.65 8.39 9.43
N PRO A 119 22.79 9.73 9.44
CA PRO A 119 21.67 10.62 9.16
C PRO A 119 21.20 10.41 7.72
N ALA A 120 19.90 10.22 7.54
CA ALA A 120 19.26 10.21 6.24
C ALA A 120 18.76 11.62 5.91
N TYR A 121 19.08 12.12 4.73
CA TYR A 121 18.55 13.38 4.23
C TYR A 121 17.36 13.11 3.31
N ARG A 122 16.46 14.09 3.20
CA ARG A 122 15.36 14.07 2.24
C ARG A 122 15.69 15.01 1.09
N CYS A 123 15.74 14.46 -0.12
CA CYS A 123 15.97 15.19 -1.36
C CYS A 123 14.63 15.48 -2.05
N HIS A 124 14.42 16.71 -2.50
CA HIS A 124 13.20 17.16 -3.16
C HIS A 124 13.44 17.41 -4.64
N PHE A 125 12.50 16.93 -5.45
CA PHE A 125 12.54 16.92 -6.91
C PHE A 125 11.33 17.64 -7.47
N VAL A 126 11.52 18.42 -8.55
CA VAL A 126 10.45 19.01 -9.36
C VAL A 126 10.54 18.49 -10.79
N PHE A 127 9.42 18.10 -11.38
CA PHE A 127 9.36 17.61 -12.76
C PHE A 127 8.03 17.98 -13.44
N PRO A 128 8.01 18.11 -14.77
CA PRO A 128 6.78 18.35 -15.52
C PRO A 128 5.92 17.09 -15.64
N LEU A 129 4.61 17.27 -15.57
CA LEU A 129 3.59 16.26 -15.85
C LEU A 129 3.09 16.37 -17.30
N PRO A 130 2.41 15.33 -17.84
CA PRO A 130 1.91 15.35 -19.21
C PRO A 130 0.85 16.43 -19.49
N ASP A 131 0.19 16.94 -18.44
CA ASP A 131 -0.78 18.02 -18.51
C ASP A 131 -0.15 19.42 -18.48
N GLY A 132 1.19 19.51 -18.53
CA GLY A 132 1.94 20.77 -18.50
C GLY A 132 2.11 21.37 -17.10
N THR A 133 1.54 20.75 -16.07
CA THR A 133 1.76 21.18 -14.67
C THR A 133 3.07 20.62 -14.12
N TYR A 134 3.51 21.13 -12.96
CA TYR A 134 4.69 20.60 -12.27
C TYR A 134 4.29 19.82 -11.02
N ALA A 135 4.92 18.67 -10.83
CA ALA A 135 4.81 17.88 -9.61
C ALA A 135 6.07 18.03 -8.75
N LYS A 136 5.89 17.93 -7.43
CA LYS A 136 6.97 17.84 -6.46
C LYS A 136 6.96 16.46 -5.82
N ALA A 137 8.12 15.85 -5.69
CA ALA A 137 8.28 14.57 -5.00
C ALA A 137 9.51 14.60 -4.09
N SER A 138 9.51 13.76 -3.06
CA SER A 138 10.64 13.66 -2.13
C SER A 138 11.10 12.21 -2.01
N MET A 139 12.41 12.01 -1.89
CA MET A 139 13.05 10.70 -1.73
C MET A 139 14.11 10.78 -0.64
N LEU A 140 14.37 9.67 0.07
CA LEU A 140 15.46 9.61 1.03
C LEU A 140 16.79 9.39 0.31
N ASP A 141 17.84 10.06 0.77
CA ASP A 141 19.20 9.97 0.22
C ASP A 141 19.74 8.53 0.22
N ILE A 142 19.30 7.72 1.19
CA ILE A 142 19.65 6.31 1.31
C ILE A 142 19.05 5.43 0.20
N ASP A 143 17.98 5.88 -0.46
CA ASP A 143 17.35 5.20 -1.59
C ASP A 143 18.04 5.55 -2.92
N MET A 144 18.98 6.51 -2.90
CA MET A 144 19.71 6.96 -4.07
C MET A 144 21.04 6.18 -4.17
N ASN A 145 21.33 5.64 -5.36
CA ASN A 145 22.59 4.93 -5.60
C ASN A 145 23.80 5.88 -5.81
N ARG A 146 23.53 7.19 -5.96
CA ARG A 146 24.54 8.22 -6.18
C ARG A 146 24.17 9.50 -5.46
N LEU A 147 25.18 10.27 -5.09
CA LEU A 147 24.99 11.60 -4.52
C LEU A 147 24.49 12.54 -5.63
N ILE A 148 23.36 13.21 -5.39
CA ILE A 148 22.77 14.20 -6.30
C ILE A 148 22.89 15.57 -5.63
N THR A 149 23.35 16.58 -6.37
CA THR A 149 23.48 17.95 -5.88
C THR A 149 22.31 18.82 -6.31
N SER A 150 22.04 19.88 -5.54
CA SER A 150 21.00 20.84 -5.91
C SER A 150 21.34 21.50 -7.26
N GLY A 151 20.35 21.58 -8.14
CA GLY A 151 20.50 22.03 -9.52
C GLY A 151 20.75 20.90 -10.52
N GLU A 152 21.08 19.68 -10.05
CA GLU A 152 21.28 18.54 -10.94
C GLU A 152 19.95 18.03 -11.51
N ARG A 153 19.94 17.72 -12.81
CA ARG A 153 18.81 17.11 -13.50
C ARG A 153 19.02 15.60 -13.58
N VAL A 154 18.02 14.84 -13.14
CA VAL A 154 18.04 13.38 -13.13
C VAL A 154 16.80 12.82 -13.81
N THR A 155 16.94 11.68 -14.48
CA THR A 155 15.78 10.97 -15.02
C THR A 155 15.14 10.16 -13.90
N ILE A 156 13.84 10.33 -13.71
CA ILE A 156 13.04 9.57 -12.76
C ILE A 156 11.96 8.79 -13.49
N LYS A 157 11.51 7.68 -12.89
CA LYS A 157 10.25 7.03 -13.19
C LYS A 157 9.23 7.34 -12.12
N TYR A 158 8.00 7.62 -12.53
CA TYR A 158 6.92 7.99 -11.64
C TYR A 158 5.60 7.34 -12.07
N LEU A 159 4.70 7.08 -11.12
CA LEU A 159 3.36 6.56 -11.42
C LEU A 159 2.38 7.72 -11.72
N PRO A 160 1.87 7.88 -12.96
CA PRO A 160 1.15 9.10 -13.37
C PRO A 160 -0.08 9.41 -12.53
N TYR A 161 -0.88 8.38 -12.25
CA TYR A 161 -2.14 8.50 -11.52
C TYR A 161 -1.93 8.67 -10.00
N SER A 162 -0.72 8.41 -9.51
CA SER A 162 -0.39 8.63 -8.10
C SER A 162 0.13 10.05 -7.86
N MET A 163 0.66 10.76 -8.85
CA MET A 163 1.43 12.01 -8.62
C MET A 163 0.73 13.11 -7.83
N LYS A 164 -0.56 13.36 -8.10
CA LYS A 164 -1.30 14.45 -7.45
C LYS A 164 -1.70 14.14 -6.01
N ILE A 165 -1.76 12.86 -5.66
CA ILE A 165 -2.22 12.38 -4.35
C ILE A 165 -1.03 11.92 -3.52
N TYR A 166 -0.13 11.19 -4.16
CA TYR A 166 1.03 10.56 -3.57
C TYR A 166 2.13 10.27 -4.61
N PRO A 167 3.14 11.14 -4.74
CA PRO A 167 4.19 10.98 -5.73
C PRO A 167 5.17 9.86 -5.33
N VAL A 168 5.09 8.72 -6.04
CA VAL A 168 6.09 7.64 -6.01
C VAL A 168 7.06 7.85 -7.16
N ILE A 169 8.31 8.09 -6.82
CA ILE A 169 9.38 8.25 -7.81
C ILE A 169 10.49 7.23 -7.57
N SER A 170 11.17 6.83 -8.64
CA SER A 170 12.43 6.09 -8.60
C SER A 170 13.42 6.71 -9.58
N ILE A 171 14.70 6.77 -9.23
CA ILE A 171 15.72 7.32 -10.13
C ILE A 171 16.08 6.25 -11.16
N VAL A 172 16.03 6.61 -12.44
CA VAL A 172 16.47 5.73 -13.52
C VAL A 172 17.99 5.59 -13.44
N ARG A 173 18.47 4.34 -13.36
CA ARG A 173 19.89 3.99 -13.35
C ARG A 173 20.52 4.23 -14.72
#